data_AF-A0A661SHH9-F1
#
_entry.id   AF-A0A661SHH9-F1
#
_cell.length_a   1.000
_cell.length_b   1.000
_cell.length_c   1.000
_cell.angle_alpha   90.00
_cell.angle_beta   90.00
_cell.angle_gamma   90.00
#
_symmetry.space_group_name_H-M   'P 1'
#
loop_
_entity.id
_entity.type
_entity.pdbx_description
1 polymer ?
#
loop_
_entity_poly.entity_id
_entity_poly.type
_entity_poly.pdbx_seq_one_letter_code
_entity_poly.pdbx_strand_id
1 'polypeptide(L)'
;MKTSEVFPFRRYLHDPQNPESLSHSSIYSIYEDKSGTLWIGTNQGLNRFDPDRETFTRYLIDPQNPGDISRNRIMAIGEDEHGMLWLGTRGGGLNIFNPRNGRIARYTHEAQNPKSLSMNDILILEYQRHCL
;
A
#
# COMPACT_ATOMS: atom_id res chain seq x y z
N MET A 1 31.04 28.68 -16.22
CA MET A 1 30.52 27.29 -16.32
C MET A 1 29.96 26.94 -14.94
N LYS A 2 28.64 26.81 -14.79
CA LYS A 2 28.05 26.30 -13.54
C LYS A 2 28.23 24.78 -13.56
N THR A 3 28.96 24.25 -12.60
CA THR A 3 29.01 22.82 -12.31
C THR A 3 27.58 22.35 -12.02
N SER A 4 27.10 21.36 -12.77
CA SER A 4 25.83 20.66 -12.50
C SER A 4 25.88 20.06 -11.10
N GLU A 5 24.96 20.46 -10.23
CA GLU A 5 24.73 19.78 -8.96
C GLU A 5 24.40 18.31 -9.22
N VAL A 6 25.18 17.41 -8.63
CA VAL A 6 24.90 15.97 -8.65
C VAL A 6 24.10 15.66 -7.39
N PHE A 7 22.81 15.38 -7.55
CA PHE A 7 21.99 14.85 -6.47
C PHE A 7 22.32 13.36 -6.29
N PRO A 8 22.88 12.92 -5.15
CA PRO A 8 23.16 11.52 -4.93
C PRO A 8 21.85 10.72 -4.86
N PHE A 9 21.80 9.59 -5.58
CA PHE A 9 20.67 8.66 -5.47
C PHE A 9 20.78 7.85 -4.18
N ARG A 10 19.72 7.85 -3.37
CA ARG A 10 19.59 6.98 -2.20
C ARG A 10 18.81 5.74 -2.58
N ARG A 11 19.23 4.58 -2.05
CA ARG A 11 18.56 3.29 -2.27
C ARG A 11 18.10 2.73 -0.95
N TYR A 12 16.83 2.37 -0.89
CA TYR A 12 16.24 1.62 0.21
C TYR A 12 16.01 0.19 -0.27
N LEU A 13 16.57 -0.78 0.45
CA LEU A 13 16.50 -2.19 0.09
C LEU A 13 15.75 -2.95 1.18
N HIS A 14 15.07 -4.03 0.79
CA HIS A 14 14.57 -5.00 1.74
C HIS A 14 15.76 -5.70 2.41
N ASP A 15 15.75 -5.73 3.74
CA ASP A 15 16.65 -6.48 4.58
C ASP A 15 15.81 -7.39 5.50
N PRO A 16 15.90 -8.73 5.35
CA PRO A 16 15.17 -9.68 6.20
C PRO A 16 15.52 -9.58 7.69
N GLN A 17 16.70 -9.07 8.03
CA GLN A 17 17.17 -8.94 9.41
C GLN A 17 16.78 -7.60 10.04
N ASN A 18 16.42 -6.61 9.23
CA ASN A 18 16.00 -5.30 9.69
C ASN A 18 14.47 -5.11 9.50
N PRO A 19 13.66 -5.16 10.57
CA PRO A 19 12.21 -4.97 10.48
C PRO A 19 11.79 -3.55 10.06
N GLU A 20 12.69 -2.57 10.16
CA GLU A 20 12.48 -1.18 9.76
C GLU A 20 12.88 -0.91 8.29
N SER A 21 13.29 -1.92 7.53
CA SER A 21 13.50 -1.81 6.07
C SER A 21 12.21 -2.11 5.28
N LEU A 22 12.21 -1.97 3.96
CA LEU A 22 11.06 -2.36 3.11
C LEU A 22 10.63 -3.81 3.37
N SER A 23 9.33 -4.09 3.34
CA SER A 23 8.82 -5.46 3.55
C SER A 23 9.18 -6.43 2.43
N HIS A 24 9.40 -5.94 1.21
CA HIS A 24 9.83 -6.76 0.07
C HIS A 24 10.47 -5.88 -1.03
N SER A 25 11.40 -6.43 -1.82
CA SER A 25 12.11 -5.68 -2.88
C SER A 25 11.24 -5.33 -4.09
N SER A 26 10.21 -6.13 -4.37
CA SER A 26 9.25 -5.85 -5.44
C SER A 26 8.18 -4.85 -4.98
N ILE A 27 8.25 -3.64 -5.53
CA ILE A 27 7.33 -2.53 -5.31
C ILE A 27 6.37 -2.47 -6.51
N TYR A 28 5.07 -2.32 -6.23
CA TYR A 28 4.02 -2.27 -7.25
C TYR A 28 3.26 -0.94 -7.26
N SER A 29 3.20 -0.24 -6.12
CA SER A 29 2.53 1.05 -6.00
C SER A 29 3.26 1.95 -5.02
N ILE A 30 3.23 3.25 -5.30
CA ILE A 30 3.69 4.32 -4.41
C ILE A 30 2.58 5.37 -4.40
N TYR A 31 2.22 5.87 -3.23
CA TYR A 31 1.18 6.87 -3.05
C TYR A 31 1.57 7.85 -1.95
N GLU A 32 1.42 9.14 -2.20
CA GLU A 32 1.54 10.19 -1.20
C GLU A 32 0.14 10.57 -0.73
N ASP A 33 -0.13 10.46 0.58
CA ASP A 33 -1.42 10.88 1.11
C ASP A 33 -1.52 12.40 1.28
N LYS A 34 -2.73 12.90 1.57
CA LYS A 34 -2.98 14.34 1.77
C LYS A 34 -2.17 14.96 2.90
N SER A 35 -1.56 14.17 3.78
CA SER A 35 -0.67 14.65 4.85
C SER A 35 0.81 14.71 4.45
N GLY A 36 1.15 14.28 3.22
CA GLY A 36 2.52 14.18 2.73
C GLY A 36 3.21 12.87 3.12
N THR A 37 2.48 11.89 3.67
CA THR A 37 3.06 10.60 4.05
C THR A 37 3.18 9.70 2.83
N LEU A 38 4.37 9.11 2.63
CA LEU A 38 4.61 8.16 1.55
C LEU A 38 4.26 6.72 1.95
N TRP A 39 3.42 6.10 1.12
CA TRP A 39 2.94 4.74 1.23
C TRP A 39 3.45 3.89 0.06
N ILE A 40 4.03 2.75 0.36
CA ILE A 40 4.68 1.86 -0.61
C ILE A 40 4.01 0.48 -0.55
N GLY A 41 3.34 0.12 -1.63
CA GLY A 41 2.76 -1.21 -1.82
C GLY A 41 3.77 -2.18 -2.40
N THR A 42 4.02 -3.27 -1.68
CA THR A 42 4.99 -4.30 -2.09
C THR A 42 4.30 -5.65 -2.30
N ASN A 43 5.10 -6.67 -2.63
CA ASN A 43 4.65 -8.06 -2.69
C ASN A 43 4.23 -8.63 -1.32
N GLN A 44 4.64 -8.00 -0.22
CA GLN A 44 4.37 -8.43 1.16
C GLN A 44 3.87 -7.25 1.99
N GLY A 45 2.76 -6.65 1.56
CA GLY A 45 2.01 -5.67 2.32
C GLY A 45 2.34 -4.21 1.99
N LEU A 46 1.85 -3.35 2.88
CA LEU A 46 1.94 -1.90 2.78
C LEU A 46 3.07 -1.41 3.70
N ASN A 47 3.82 -0.40 3.24
CA ASN A 47 4.89 0.21 4.02
C ASN A 47 4.62 1.71 4.13
N ARG A 48 4.77 2.28 5.33
CA ARG A 48 4.81 3.72 5.55
C ARG A 48 6.25 4.17 5.70
N PHE A 49 6.68 5.12 4.90
CA PHE A 49 8.03 5.67 4.97
C PHE A 49 8.10 6.85 5.96
N ASP A 50 9.09 6.82 6.84
CA ASP A 50 9.48 7.90 7.73
C ASP A 50 10.72 8.58 7.13
N PRO A 51 10.61 9.80 6.57
CA PRO A 51 11.74 10.47 5.92
C PRO A 51 12.78 11.00 6.91
N ASP A 52 12.42 11.27 8.16
CA ASP A 52 13.34 11.81 9.17
C ASP A 52 14.26 10.71 9.71
N ARG A 53 13.70 9.52 9.89
CA ARG A 53 14.43 8.33 10.37
C ARG A 53 14.93 7.45 9.23
N GLU A 54 14.47 7.70 8.01
CA GLU A 54 14.71 6.90 6.83
C GLU A 54 14.34 5.41 6.99
N THR A 55 13.23 5.16 7.68
CA THR A 55 12.77 3.82 8.04
C THR A 55 11.36 3.54 7.51
N PHE A 56 10.95 2.27 7.57
CA PHE A 56 9.68 1.79 7.08
C PHE A 56 8.89 1.10 8.20
N THR A 57 7.64 1.54 8.41
CA THR A 57 6.67 0.76 9.20
C THR A 57 5.92 -0.18 8.26
N ARG A 58 5.96 -1.49 8.55
CA ARG A 58 5.34 -2.53 7.71
C ARG A 58 3.94 -2.89 8.22
N TYR A 59 2.99 -3.05 7.30
CA TYR A 59 1.63 -3.49 7.58
C TYR A 59 1.27 -4.68 6.70
N LEU A 60 1.03 -5.84 7.33
CA LEU A 60 0.49 -7.02 6.66
C LEU A 60 -1.02 -6.88 6.51
N ILE A 61 -1.51 -7.18 5.31
CA ILE A 61 -2.95 -7.08 5.01
C ILE A 61 -3.69 -8.32 5.52
N ASP A 62 -3.05 -9.47 5.46
CA ASP A 62 -3.54 -10.72 6.03
C ASP A 62 -2.52 -11.28 7.04
N PRO A 63 -2.53 -10.81 8.29
CA PRO A 63 -1.60 -11.30 9.31
C PRO A 63 -1.85 -12.78 9.67
N GLN A 64 -3.05 -13.31 9.38
CA GLN A 64 -3.35 -14.73 9.60
C GLN A 64 -2.76 -15.62 8.50
N ASN A 65 -2.52 -15.06 7.31
CA ASN A 65 -1.95 -15.76 6.15
C ASN A 65 -0.79 -14.97 5.54
N PRO A 66 0.32 -14.76 6.29
CA PRO A 66 1.41 -13.89 5.85
C PRO A 66 2.14 -14.39 4.60
N GLY A 67 2.08 -15.70 4.32
CA GLY A 67 2.65 -16.32 3.12
C GLY A 67 1.79 -16.22 1.86
N ASP A 68 0.53 -15.76 1.99
CA ASP A 68 -0.38 -15.61 0.85
C ASP A 68 -0.04 -14.32 0.09
N ILE A 69 0.78 -14.46 -0.95
CA ILE A 69 1.24 -13.34 -1.78
C ILE A 69 0.05 -12.63 -2.46
N SER A 70 -0.95 -13.37 -2.93
CA SER A 70 -2.09 -12.81 -3.63
C SER A 70 -2.89 -11.87 -2.73
N ARG A 71 -3.03 -12.22 -1.44
CA ARG A 71 -3.73 -11.41 -0.45
C ARG A 71 -2.91 -10.26 0.12
N ASN A 72 -1.58 -10.37 0.12
CA ASN A 72 -0.69 -9.37 0.70
C ASN A 72 -0.04 -8.45 -0.33
N ARG A 73 -0.10 -8.76 -1.63
CA ARG A 73 0.43 -7.90 -2.70
C ARG A 73 -0.47 -6.68 -2.90
N ILE A 74 0.09 -5.50 -2.65
CA ILE A 74 -0.61 -4.22 -2.83
C ILE A 74 -0.36 -3.68 -4.23
N MET A 75 -1.37 -3.78 -5.08
CA MET A 75 -1.32 -3.34 -6.48
C MET A 75 -1.65 -1.87 -6.65
N ALA A 76 -2.57 -1.36 -5.84
CA ALA A 76 -3.04 0.02 -5.92
C ALA A 76 -3.30 0.58 -4.53
N ILE A 77 -3.07 1.88 -4.38
CA ILE A 77 -3.34 2.64 -3.16
C ILE A 77 -4.10 3.90 -3.58
N GLY A 78 -5.19 4.21 -2.90
CA GLY A 78 -5.90 5.48 -3.00
C GLY A 78 -6.36 5.93 -1.62
N GLU A 79 -6.77 7.19 -1.49
CA GLU A 79 -7.22 7.76 -0.22
C GLU A 79 -8.60 8.41 -0.39
N ASP A 80 -9.51 8.14 0.55
CA ASP A 80 -10.81 8.81 0.58
C ASP A 80 -10.79 10.14 1.35
N GLU A 81 -11.93 10.83 1.40
CA GLU A 81 -12.08 12.11 2.09
C GLU A 81 -11.85 12.05 3.61
N HIS A 82 -11.98 10.86 4.21
CA HIS A 82 -11.78 10.64 5.65
C HIS A 82 -10.32 10.28 5.99
N GLY A 83 -9.45 10.16 4.98
CA GLY A 83 -8.05 9.78 5.13
C GLY A 83 -7.86 8.28 5.31
N MET A 84 -8.83 7.46 4.87
CA MET A 84 -8.67 6.01 4.84
C MET A 84 -7.99 5.61 3.54
N LEU A 85 -7.08 4.65 3.62
CA LEU A 85 -6.41 4.11 2.44
C LEU A 85 -7.18 2.93 1.88
N TRP A 86 -7.52 3.02 0.61
CA TRP A 86 -8.11 1.96 -0.19
C TRP A 86 -7.00 1.21 -0.90
N LEU A 87 -6.90 -0.09 -0.63
CA LEU A 87 -5.81 -0.95 -1.07
C LEU A 87 -6.36 -2.04 -1.99
N GLY A 88 -5.95 -1.99 -3.26
CA GLY A 88 -6.23 -3.03 -4.23
C GLY A 88 -5.22 -4.16 -4.11
N THR A 89 -5.69 -5.40 -4.09
CA THR A 89 -4.84 -6.59 -4.10
C THR A 89 -5.14 -7.47 -5.32
N ARG A 90 -4.19 -8.33 -5.70
CA ARG A 90 -4.36 -9.30 -6.79
C ARG A 90 -4.82 -10.64 -6.22
N GLY A 91 -6.11 -10.75 -5.91
CA GLY A 91 -6.76 -11.97 -5.43
C GLY A 91 -7.26 -11.90 -3.99
N GLY A 92 -6.89 -10.86 -3.23
CA GLY A 92 -7.39 -10.60 -1.88
C GLY A 92 -8.55 -9.60 -1.79
N GLY A 93 -9.02 -9.08 -2.93
CA GLY A 93 -10.08 -8.08 -3.00
C GLY A 93 -9.63 -6.67 -2.63
N LEU A 94 -10.59 -5.88 -2.14
CA LEU A 94 -10.42 -4.48 -1.75
C LEU A 94 -10.29 -4.38 -0.23
N ASN A 95 -9.27 -3.69 0.26
CA ASN A 95 -9.03 -3.52 1.69
C ASN A 95 -9.05 -2.03 2.03
N ILE A 96 -9.68 -1.66 3.14
CA ILE A 96 -9.68 -0.30 3.67
C ILE A 96 -8.81 -0.30 4.92
N PHE A 97 -7.73 0.47 4.89
CA PHE A 97 -6.75 0.59 5.96
C PHE A 97 -6.88 1.96 6.64
N ASN A 98 -6.94 1.94 7.97
CA ASN A 98 -6.94 3.15 8.78
C ASN A 98 -5.51 3.48 9.24
N PRO A 99 -4.86 4.53 8.69
CA PRO A 99 -3.47 4.85 9.03
C PRO A 99 -3.28 5.32 10.47
N ARG A 100 -4.35 5.73 11.17
CA ARG A 100 -4.27 6.22 12.57
C ARG A 100 -4.12 5.11 13.59
N ASN A 101 -4.68 3.93 13.32
CA ASN A 101 -4.70 2.81 14.27
C ASN A 101 -4.31 1.45 13.67
N GLY A 102 -3.98 1.41 12.37
CA GLY A 102 -3.53 0.21 11.68
C GLY A 102 -4.63 -0.82 11.40
N ARG A 103 -5.91 -0.51 11.64
CA ARG A 103 -7.02 -1.45 11.41
C ARG A 103 -7.31 -1.61 9.92
N ILE A 104 -7.70 -2.83 9.55
CA ILE A 104 -8.05 -3.19 8.17
C ILE A 104 -9.47 -3.75 8.15
N ALA A 105 -10.28 -3.24 7.23
CA ALA A 105 -11.53 -3.86 6.79
C ALA A 105 -11.31 -4.46 5.40
N ARG A 106 -11.86 -5.66 5.15
CA ARG A 106 -11.68 -6.38 3.88
C ARG A 106 -13.03 -6.62 3.22
N TYR A 107 -13.05 -6.43 1.90
CA TYR A 107 -14.18 -6.72 1.03
C TYR A 107 -13.71 -7.71 -0.03
N THR A 108 -14.30 -8.91 -0.02
CA THR A 108 -14.02 -9.98 -0.99
C THR A 108 -15.28 -10.35 -1.76
N HIS A 109 -15.11 -10.95 -2.94
CA HIS A 109 -16.19 -11.61 -3.66
C HIS A 109 -16.77 -12.75 -2.81
N GLU A 110 -18.10 -12.74 -2.70
CA GLU A 110 -18.90 -13.76 -2.04
C GLU A 110 -19.92 -14.27 -3.07
N ALA A 111 -19.73 -15.51 -3.54
CA ALA A 111 -20.50 -16.07 -4.66
C ALA A 111 -22.03 -16.09 -4.45
N GLN A 112 -22.49 -16.05 -3.19
CA GLN A 112 -23.91 -16.03 -2.83
C GLN A 112 -24.44 -14.64 -2.47
N ASN A 113 -23.58 -13.61 -2.50
CA ASN A 113 -23.95 -12.23 -2.17
C ASN A 113 -23.78 -11.35 -3.42
N PRO A 114 -24.87 -11.01 -4.11
CA PRO A 114 -24.83 -10.20 -5.33
C PRO A 114 -24.41 -8.75 -5.10
N LYS A 115 -24.25 -8.30 -3.84
CA LYS A 115 -23.71 -6.97 -3.49
C LYS A 115 -22.20 -7.01 -3.19
N SER A 116 -21.56 -8.17 -3.29
CA SER A 116 -20.12 -8.31 -3.13
C SER A 116 -19.37 -7.93 -4.41
N LEU A 117 -18.05 -7.78 -4.34
CA LEU A 117 -17.22 -7.46 -5.52
C LEU A 117 -17.38 -8.55 -6.59
N SER A 118 -17.49 -8.17 -7.86
CA SER A 118 -17.59 -9.14 -8.97
C SER A 118 -16.34 -10.00 -9.15
N MET A 119 -15.20 -9.55 -8.61
CA MET A 119 -13.90 -10.23 -8.67
C MET A 119 -12.98 -9.74 -7.53
N ASN A 120 -11.95 -10.53 -7.19
CA ASN A 120 -10.98 -10.20 -6.15
C ASN A 120 -9.68 -9.54 -6.68
N ASP A 121 -9.57 -9.34 -7.99
CA ASP A 121 -8.43 -8.67 -8.62
C ASP A 121 -8.74 -7.19 -8.78
N ILE A 122 -8.14 -6.36 -7.92
CA ILE A 122 -8.22 -4.91 -8.00
C ILE A 122 -6.83 -4.38 -8.38
N LEU A 123 -6.65 -4.08 -9.67
CA LEU A 123 -5.36 -3.68 -10.23
C LEU A 123 -5.13 -2.16 -10.22
N ILE A 124 -6.21 -1.39 -10.24
CA ILE A 124 -6.18 0.08 -10.29
C ILE A 124 -7.32 0.59 -9.42
N LEU A 125 -7.06 1.68 -8.70
CA LEU A 125 -8.06 2.47 -8.00
C LEU A 125 -7.94 3.91 -8.50
N GLU A 126 -9.03 4.46 -9.01
CA GLU A 126 -9.12 5.87 -9.38
C GLU A 126 -10.21 6.50 -8.54
N TYR A 127 -9.85 7.54 -7.78
CA TYR A 127 -10.81 8.31 -7.02
C TYR A 127 -11.10 9.61 -7.76
N GLN A 128 -12.24 9.67 -8.45
CA GLN A 128 -12.69 10.90 -9.11
C GLN A 128 -13.48 11.75 -8.12
N ARG A 129 -12.97 12.95 -7.81
CA ARG A 129 -13.77 13.97 -7.14
C ARG A 129 -14.70 14.60 -8.17
N HIS A 130 -16.00 14.47 -7.97
CA HIS A 130 -16.95 15.35 -8.64
C HIS A 130 -16.85 16.72 -7.97
N CYS A 131 -16.19 17.67 -8.63
CA CYS A 131 -16.39 19.08 -8.33
C CYS A 131 -17.79 19.46 -8.85
N LEU A 132 -18.68 19.90 -7.94
CA LEU A 132 -19.93 20.58 -8.29
C LEU A 132 -19.64 22.04 -8.65
#